data_AF-A0A7V9TAF6-F1
#
_entry.id   AF-A0A7V9TAF6-F1
#
_cell.length_a   1.000
_cell.length_b   1.000
_cell.length_c   1.000
_cell.angle_alpha   90.00
_cell.angle_beta   90.00
_cell.angle_gamma   90.00
#
_symmetry.space_group_name_H-M   'P 1'
#
loop_
_entity.id
_entity.type
_entity.pdbx_description
1 polymer ?
#
loop_
_entity_poly.entity_id
_entity_poly.type
_entity_poly.pdbx_seq_one_letter_code
_entity_poly.pdbx_strand_id
1 'polypeptide(L)'
;MRSYDEEKLGVLLRLLRPAPEGWLRAAQELPAARRSLDEIVARAEADLEFRTALIADLEVALAAVGVEPDRRVVEELKKRFSES
;
A
#
# COMPACT_ATOMS: atom_id res chain seq x y z
N MET A 1 19.59 -1.34 -23.89
CA MET A 1 18.14 -1.31 -23.58
C MET A 1 17.45 -0.59 -24.73
N ARG A 2 16.48 -1.19 -25.43
CA ARG A 2 15.80 -0.49 -26.55
C ARG A 2 14.97 0.65 -25.96
N SER A 3 15.33 1.89 -26.26
CA SER A 3 14.49 3.06 -25.97
C SER A 3 13.31 3.01 -26.94
N TYR A 4 12.11 2.73 -26.44
CA TYR A 4 10.90 2.92 -27.22
C TYR A 4 10.47 4.38 -27.06
N ASP A 5 10.23 5.08 -28.17
CA ASP A 5 9.61 6.40 -28.12
C ASP A 5 8.14 6.29 -27.67
N GLU A 6 7.61 7.38 -27.13
CA GLU A 6 6.27 7.45 -26.53
C GLU A 6 5.16 7.15 -27.54
N GLU A 7 5.34 7.53 -28.81
CA GLU A 7 4.37 7.27 -29.88
C GLU A 7 4.25 5.77 -30.18
N LYS A 8 5.39 5.08 -30.27
CA LYS A 8 5.46 3.65 -30.50
C LYS A 8 4.92 2.86 -29.32
N LEU A 9 5.13 3.32 -28.10
CA LEU A 9 4.48 2.75 -26.92
C LEU A 9 2.97 2.93 -27.00
N GLY A 10 2.47 4.10 -27.41
CA GLY A 10 1.04 4.35 -27.58
C GLY A 10 0.36 3.41 -28.58
N VAL A 11 1.02 3.13 -29.71
CA VAL A 11 0.52 2.16 -30.70
C VAL A 11 0.46 0.75 -30.12
N LEU A 12 1.49 0.31 -29.40
CA LEU A 12 1.54 -1.02 -28.79
C LEU A 12 0.50 -1.19 -27.68
N LEU A 13 0.26 -0.15 -26.88
CA LEU A 13 -0.74 -0.17 -25.81
C LEU A 13 -2.17 -0.29 -26.37
N ARG A 14 -2.46 0.29 -27.54
CA ARG A 14 -3.77 0.18 -28.19
C ARG A 14 -4.11 -1.23 -28.69
N LEU A 15 -3.10 -2.09 -28.87
CA LEU A 15 -3.30 -3.49 -29.27
C LEU A 15 -3.70 -4.38 -28.09
N LEU A 16 -3.54 -3.90 -26.85
CA LEU A 16 -3.89 -4.65 -25.66
C LEU A 16 -5.40 -4.59 -25.42
N ARG A 17 -5.93 -5.64 -24.79
CA ARG A 17 -7.30 -5.60 -24.25
C ARG A 17 -7.39 -4.50 -23.20
N PRO A 18 -8.53 -3.79 -23.10
CA PRO A 18 -8.72 -2.79 -22.06
C PRO A 18 -8.50 -3.43 -20.68
N ALA A 19 -7.88 -2.68 -19.78
CA ALA A 19 -7.68 -3.13 -18.42
C ALA A 19 -9.05 -3.42 -17.75
N PRO A 20 -9.14 -4.46 -16.90
CA PRO A 20 -10.35 -4.71 -16.14
C PRO A 20 -10.76 -3.47 -15.34
N GLU A 21 -12.04 -3.13 -15.36
CA GLU A 21 -12.55 -1.93 -14.66
C GLU A 21 -12.26 -1.96 -13.15
N GLY A 22 -12.25 -3.15 -12.54
CA GLY A 22 -11.89 -3.31 -11.13
C GLY A 22 -10.45 -2.88 -10.83
N TRP A 23 -9.52 -3.11 -11.77
CA TRP A 23 -8.12 -2.68 -11.62
C TRP A 23 -7.98 -1.17 -11.82
N LEU A 24 -8.74 -0.60 -12.77
CA LEU A 24 -8.75 0.84 -12.99
C LEU A 24 -9.29 1.60 -11.77
N ARG A 25 -10.37 1.12 -11.16
CA ARG A 25 -10.94 1.70 -9.94
C ARG A 25 -9.99 1.62 -8.76
N ALA A 26 -9.41 0.45 -8.51
CA ALA A 26 -8.39 0.29 -7.46
C ALA A 26 -7.19 1.23 -7.70
N ALA A 27 -6.72 1.36 -8.94
CA ALA A 27 -5.63 2.26 -9.28
C ALA A 27 -5.97 3.75 -9.09
N GLN A 28 -7.24 4.15 -9.22
CA GLN A 28 -7.71 5.51 -8.96
C GLN A 28 -7.81 5.84 -7.47
N GLU A 29 -8.07 4.84 -6.62
CA GLU A 29 -8.19 4.99 -5.17
C GLU A 29 -6.82 4.98 -4.46
N LEU A 30 -5.84 4.26 -5.03
CA LEU A 30 -4.47 4.15 -4.51
C LEU A 30 -3.82 5.50 -4.13
N PRO A 31 -3.88 6.57 -4.94
CA PRO A 31 -3.26 7.85 -4.60
C PRO A 31 -3.83 8.49 -3.33
N ALA A 32 -5.14 8.36 -3.07
CA ALA A 32 -5.77 8.95 -1.90
C ALA A 32 -5.45 8.16 -0.61
N ALA A 33 -5.57 6.84 -0.66
CA ALA A 33 -5.23 5.97 0.46
C ALA A 33 -3.73 6.03 0.82
N ARG A 34 -2.87 6.22 -0.17
CA ARG A 34 -1.42 6.34 0.03
C ARG A 34 -1.03 7.66 0.68
N ARG A 35 -1.68 8.78 0.31
CA ARG A 35 -1.45 10.09 0.95
C ARG A 35 -1.73 10.06 2.46
N SER A 36 -2.82 9.44 2.90
CA SER A 36 -3.12 9.35 4.34
C SER A 36 -2.12 8.48 5.12
N LEU A 37 -1.60 7.41 4.49
CA LEU A 37 -0.57 6.58 5.09
C LEU A 37 0.78 7.29 5.15
N ASP A 38 1.14 8.01 4.07
CA ASP A 38 2.38 8.78 3.98
C ASP A 38 2.41 9.88 5.05
N GLU A 39 1.27 10.51 5.37
CA GLU A 39 1.15 11.49 6.45
C GLU A 39 1.38 10.87 7.84
N ILE A 40 0.84 9.68 8.10
CA ILE A 40 1.05 8.95 9.36
C ILE A 40 2.53 8.55 9.51
N VAL A 41 3.15 8.07 8.42
CA VAL A 41 4.58 7.71 8.39
C VAL A 41 5.45 8.94 8.61
N ALA A 42 5.20 10.03 7.90
CA ALA A 42 5.95 11.28 8.05
C ALA A 42 5.87 11.82 9.48
N ARG A 43 4.69 11.72 10.11
CA ARG A 43 4.52 12.09 11.52
C ARG A 43 5.28 11.16 12.46
N ALA A 44 5.26 9.85 12.23
CA ALA A 44 6.07 8.90 12.98
C ALA A 44 7.58 9.07 12.73
N GLU A 45 8.01 9.67 11.62
CA GLU A 45 9.41 10.05 11.38
C GLU A 45 9.83 11.29 12.14
N ALA A 46 8.95 12.28 12.25
CA ALA A 46 9.22 13.51 12.99
C ALA A 46 9.08 13.37 14.51
N ASP A 47 8.29 12.38 14.98
CA ASP A 47 7.94 12.21 16.40
C ASP A 47 8.17 10.76 16.87
N LEU A 48 9.19 10.61 17.73
CA LEU A 48 9.60 9.32 18.28
C LEU A 48 8.60 8.77 19.32
N GLU A 49 7.95 9.64 20.11
CA GLU A 49 6.95 9.21 21.09
C GLU A 49 5.71 8.67 20.38
N PHE A 50 5.25 9.39 19.35
CA PHE A 50 4.16 8.94 18.50
C PHE A 50 4.48 7.61 17.80
N ARG A 51 5.69 7.46 17.25
CA ARG A 51 6.13 6.20 16.63
C ARG A 51 6.09 5.04 17.63
N THR A 52 6.58 5.26 18.85
CA THR A 52 6.66 4.23 19.88
C THR A 52 5.27 3.78 20.31
N ALA A 53 4.35 4.73 20.54
CA ALA A 53 2.96 4.43 20.88
C ALA A 53 2.24 3.68 19.74
N LEU A 54 2.42 4.12 18.49
CA LEU A 54 1.79 3.52 17.32
C LEU A 54 2.19 2.04 17.14
N ILE A 55 3.47 1.71 17.35
CA ILE A 55 3.96 0.34 17.27
C ILE A 55 3.47 -0.48 18.47
N ALA A 56 3.54 0.08 19.69
CA ALA A 56 3.11 -0.61 20.90
C ALA A 56 1.61 -0.99 20.85
N ASP A 57 0.75 -0.08 20.37
CA ASP A 57 -0.68 -0.35 20.23
C ASP A 57 -0.95 -1.47 19.20
N LEU A 58 -0.18 -1.53 18.11
CA LEU A 58 -0.28 -2.60 17.12
C LEU A 58 0.12 -3.95 17.70
N GLU A 59 1.22 -4.00 18.45
CA GLU A 59 1.69 -5.22 19.13
C GLU A 59 0.69 -5.69 20.19
N VAL A 60 0.13 -4.77 20.97
CA VAL A 60 -0.93 -5.06 21.96
C VAL A 60 -2.17 -5.63 21.29
N ALA A 61 -2.61 -5.05 20.17
CA ALA A 61 -3.78 -5.55 19.43
C ALA A 61 -3.56 -6.98 18.91
N LEU A 62 -2.35 -7.31 18.44
CA LEU A 62 -1.99 -8.66 17.99
C LEU A 62 -1.88 -9.64 19.16
N ALA A 63 -1.25 -9.24 20.26
CA ALA A 63 -1.14 -10.07 21.46
C ALA A 63 -2.51 -10.36 22.10
N ALA A 64 -3.45 -9.41 22.07
CA ALA A 64 -4.80 -9.57 22.60
C ALA A 64 -5.60 -10.70 21.92
N VAL A 65 -5.27 -11.02 20.67
CA VAL A 65 -5.86 -12.14 19.92
C VAL A 65 -4.96 -13.39 19.89
N GLY A 66 -3.91 -13.41 20.73
CA GLY A 66 -2.98 -14.53 20.87
C GLY A 66 -2.01 -14.69 19.70
N VAL A 67 -1.80 -13.63 18.91
CA VAL A 67 -0.92 -13.66 17.75
C VAL A 67 0.39 -12.96 18.10
N GLU A 68 1.50 -13.67 17.93
CA GLU A 68 2.84 -13.11 18.03
C GLU A 68 3.03 -12.03 16.95
N PRO A 69 3.43 -10.80 17.33
CA PRO A 69 3.68 -9.71 16.39
C PRO A 69 4.99 -9.92 15.62
N ASP A 70 4.98 -10.84 14.66
CA ASP A 70 6.03 -10.99 13.65
C ASP A 70 5.76 -10.03 12.48
N ARG A 71 6.84 -9.47 11.93
CA ARG A 71 6.85 -8.72 10.66
C ARG A 71 6.08 -9.43 9.54
N ARG A 72 6.11 -10.77 9.49
CA ARG A 72 5.32 -11.55 8.53
C ARG A 72 3.81 -11.43 8.72
N VAL A 73 3.35 -11.45 9.97
CA VAL A 73 1.92 -11.34 10.32
C VAL A 73 1.39 -9.96 9.96
N VAL A 74 2.16 -8.92 10.29
CA VAL A 74 1.80 -7.53 9.97
C VAL A 74 1.67 -7.32 8.46
N GLU A 75 2.61 -7.85 7.66
CA GLU A 75 2.58 -7.72 6.20
C GLU A 75 1.43 -8.51 5.55
N GLU A 76 1.06 -9.68 6.09
CA GLU A 76 -0.07 -10.47 5.61
C GLU A 76 -1.42 -9.79 5.92
N LEU A 77 -1.55 -9.18 7.11
CA LEU A 77 -2.75 -8.40 7.46
C LEU A 77 -2.94 -7.20 6.54
N LYS A 78 -1.87 -6.48 6.20
CA LYS A 78 -1.92 -5.37 5.23
C LYS A 78 -2.46 -5.81 3.87
N LYS A 79 -2.02 -6.96 3.36
CA LYS A 79 -2.51 -7.49 2.08
C LYS A 79 -4.01 -7.78 2.12
N ARG A 80 -4.49 -8.47 3.16
CA ARG A 80 -5.90 -8.85 3.27
C ARG A 80 -6.84 -7.67 3.45
N PHE A 81 -6.43 -6.64 4.19
CA PHE A 81 -7.23 -5.42 4.35
C PHE A 81 -7.16 -4.48 3.15
N SER A 82 -6.20 -4.67 2.22
CA SER A 82 -6.15 -3.92 0.95
C SER A 82 -7.00 -4.55 -0.16
N GLU A 83 -7.45 -5.79 0.02
CA GLU A 83 -8.28 -6.55 -0.93
C GLU A 83 -9.77 -6.58 -0.55
N SER A 84 -10.17 -5.87 0.51
CA SER A 84 -11.55 -5.78 1.02
C SER A 84 -12.08 -4.35 0.99
#